data_AF-A0A7X9FRK7-F1
#
_entry.id   AF-A0A7X9FRK7-F1
#
_cell.length_a   1.000
_cell.length_b   1.000
_cell.length_c   1.000
_cell.angle_alpha   90.00
_cell.angle_beta   90.00
_cell.angle_gamma   90.00
#
_symmetry.space_group_name_H-M   'P 1'
#
loop_
_entity.id
_entity.type
_entity.pdbx_description
1 polymer ?
#
loop_
_entity_poly.entity_id
_entity_poly.type
_entity_poly.pdbx_seq_one_letter_code
_entity_poly.pdbx_strand_id
1 'polypeptide(L)' 'GQEAINQIDLAITLGAGFPASKGGPIYYLDTIGAAHVLELLKGLEQKHGKRFKPAESLVEMASKKASFIVG' A
#
# COMPACT_ATOMS: atom_id res chain seq x y z
N GLY A 1 -13.65 4.73 1.76
CA GLY A 1 -14.53 3.70 2.34
C GLY A 1 -14.31 2.39 1.64
N GLN A 2 -14.65 1.28 2.30
CA GLN A 2 -14.37 -0.09 1.85
C GLN A 2 -14.74 -0.36 0.39
N GLU A 3 -15.89 0.16 -0.06
CA GLU A 3 -16.37 -0.04 -1.43
C GLU A 3 -15.39 0.50 -2.49
N ALA A 4 -14.84 1.69 -2.27
CA ALA A 4 -13.85 2.26 -3.19
C ALA A 4 -12.55 1.44 -3.22
N ILE A 5 -12.15 0.87 -2.08
CA ILE A 5 -10.98 -0.01 -2.00
C ILE A 5 -11.20 -1.27 -2.82
N ASN A 6 -12.37 -1.92 -2.64
CA ASN A 6 -12.72 -3.13 -3.38
C ASN A 6 -12.75 -2.86 -4.89
N GLN A 7 -13.29 -1.72 -5.32
CA GLN A 7 -13.33 -1.33 -6.72
C GLN A 7 -11.93 -1.10 -7.30
N ILE A 8 -11.04 -0.44 -6.57
CA ILE A 8 -9.64 -0.23 -6.99
C ILE A 8 -8.91 -1.56 -7.10
N ASP A 9 -9.04 -2.42 -6.08
CA ASP A 9 -8.37 -3.71 -6.04
C ASP A 9 -8.83 -4.62 -7.18
N LEU A 10 -10.13 -4.64 -7.47
CA LEU A 10 -10.70 -5.37 -8.60
C LEU A 10 -10.22 -4.78 -9.94
N ALA A 11 -10.27 -3.45 -10.11
CA ALA A 11 -9.89 -2.79 -11.36
C ALA A 11 -8.41 -3.01 -11.69
N ILE A 12 -7.52 -2.95 -10.71
CA ILE A 12 -6.07 -3.17 -10.92
C ILE A 12 -5.78 -4.66 -11.18
N THR A 13 -6.47 -5.56 -10.47
CA THR A 13 -6.36 -7.01 -10.71
C THR A 13 -6.76 -7.37 -12.14
N LEU A 14 -7.92 -6.88 -12.61
CA LEU A 14 -8.44 -7.19 -13.95
C LEU A 14 -7.73 -6.40 -15.07
N GLY A 15 -7.40 -5.14 -14.83
CA GLY A 15 -6.86 -4.24 -15.85
C GLY A 15 -5.34 -4.30 -16.00
N ALA A 16 -4.61 -4.33 -14.88
CA ALA A 16 -3.14 -4.30 -14.86
C ALA A 16 -2.52 -5.67 -14.54
N GLY A 17 -3.33 -6.70 -14.30
CA GLY A 17 -2.85 -8.07 -14.05
C GLY A 17 -2.20 -8.25 -12.68
N PHE A 18 -2.60 -7.47 -11.67
CA PHE A 18 -2.13 -7.70 -10.30
C PHE A 18 -2.56 -9.12 -9.84
N PRO A 19 -1.71 -9.86 -9.09
CA PRO A 19 -2.02 -11.23 -8.71
C PRO A 19 -3.31 -11.33 -7.89
N ALA A 20 -4.34 -11.97 -8.45
CA ALA A 20 -5.63 -12.18 -7.77
C ALA A 20 -5.49 -12.98 -6.46
N SER A 21 -4.50 -13.89 -6.39
CA SER A 21 -4.19 -14.65 -5.16
C SER A 21 -3.75 -13.77 -3.98
N LYS A 22 -3.44 -12.49 -4.22
CA LYS A 22 -3.09 -11.50 -3.19
C LYS A 22 -4.22 -10.55 -2.84
N GLY A 23 -5.44 -10.75 -3.35
CA GLY A 23 -6.63 -9.96 -3.01
C GLY A 23 -6.69 -8.55 -3.61
N GLY A 24 -5.63 -8.09 -4.28
CA GLY A 24 -5.49 -6.73 -4.82
C GLY A 24 -4.37 -5.93 -4.13
N PRO A 25 -3.89 -4.83 -4.73
CA PRO A 25 -2.77 -4.06 -4.20
C PRO A 25 -3.03 -3.44 -2.82
N ILE A 26 -4.21 -2.86 -2.58
CA ILE A 26 -4.52 -2.22 -1.29
C ILE A 26 -4.66 -3.28 -0.21
N TYR A 27 -5.41 -4.35 -0.49
CA TYR A 27 -5.48 -5.51 0.41
C TYR A 27 -4.09 -6.07 0.73
N TYR A 28 -3.24 -6.24 -0.28
CA TYR A 28 -1.88 -6.71 -0.08
C TYR A 28 -1.05 -5.78 0.81
N LEU A 29 -1.13 -4.46 0.62
CA LEU A 29 -0.45 -3.48 1.48
C LEU A 29 -0.93 -3.57 2.93
N ASP A 30 -2.22 -3.80 3.15
CA ASP A 30 -2.79 -4.00 4.48
C ASP A 30 -2.27 -5.27 5.14
N THR A 31 -2.20 -6.39 4.40
CA THR A 31 -1.70 -7.66 4.93
C THR A 31 -0.22 -7.62 5.34
N ILE A 32 0.63 -6.87 4.64
CA ILE A 32 2.05 -6.73 5.01
C ILE A 32 2.29 -5.60 6.03
N GLY A 33 1.34 -4.68 6.17
CA GLY A 33 1.31 -3.64 7.20
C GLY A 33 2.10 -2.36 6.85
N ALA A 34 1.56 -1.22 7.31
CA ALA A 34 2.08 0.12 7.00
C ALA A 34 3.56 0.32 7.39
N ALA A 35 4.01 -0.27 8.50
CA ALA A 35 5.41 -0.19 8.93
C ALA A 35 6.36 -0.85 7.91
N HIS A 36 5.99 -2.03 7.40
CA HIS A 36 6.81 -2.72 6.40
C HIS A 36 6.81 -1.98 5.06
N VAL A 37 5.66 -1.44 4.64
CA VAL A 37 5.56 -0.60 3.43
C VAL A 37 6.46 0.64 3.54
N LEU A 38 6.49 1.27 4.72
CA LEU A 38 7.36 2.42 4.98
C LEU A 38 8.85 2.05 4.87
N GLU A 39 9.26 0.92 5.43
CA GLU A 39 10.64 0.43 5.32
C GLU A 39 11.03 0.14 3.86
N LEU A 40 10.15 -0.53 3.10
CA LEU A 40 10.36 -0.80 1.68
C LEU A 40 10.56 0.49 0.88
N LEU A 41 9.69 1.50 1.08
CA LEU A 41 9.81 2.79 0.38
C LEU A 41 11.08 3.55 0.79
N LYS A 42 11.46 3.54 2.07
CA LYS A 42 12.74 4.14 2.51
C LYS A 42 13.94 3.47 1.84
N GLY A 43 13.93 2.14 1.70
CA GLY A 43 14.98 1.40 1.00
C GLY A 43 15.03 1.76 -0.49
N LEU A 44 13.87 1.86 -1.13
CA LEU A 44 13.76 2.28 -2.54
C LEU A 44 14.17 3.75 -2.74
N GLU A 45 13.84 4.65 -1.82
CA GLU A 45 14.27 6.06 -1.85
C GLU A 45 15.79 6.16 -1.79
N GLN A 46 16.44 5.39 -0.91
CA GLN A 46 17.90 5.36 -0.83
C GLN A 46 18.54 4.86 -2.13
N LYS A 47 17.94 3.87 -2.79
CA LYS A 47 18.50 3.24 -3.99
C LYS A 47 18.18 3.97 -5.30
N HIS A 48 17.00 4.58 -5.39
CA HIS A 48 16.44 5.10 -6.64
C HIS A 48 16.02 6.58 -6.54
N GLY A 49 16.18 7.20 -5.37
CA GLY A 49 15.97 8.62 -5.14
C GLY A 49 14.53 9.01 -4.82
N LYS A 50 14.28 10.32 -4.84
CA LYS A 50 13.09 11.00 -4.29
C LYS A 50 11.74 10.53 -4.84
N ARG A 51 11.70 9.84 -5.99
CA ARG A 51 10.46 9.27 -6.56
C ARG A 51 9.82 8.24 -5.62
N PHE A 52 10.60 7.60 -4.78
CA PHE A 52 10.14 6.60 -3.80
C PHE A 52 10.01 7.17 -2.38
N LYS A 53 10.12 8.48 -2.20
CA LYS A 53 9.96 9.12 -0.90
C LYS A 53 8.57 8.76 -0.32
N PRO A 54 8.50 8.16 0.90
CA PRO A 54 7.22 7.86 1.54
C PRO A 54 6.37 9.12 1.73
N ALA A 55 5.06 9.01 1.51
CA ALA A 55 4.11 10.06 1.84
C ALA A 55 4.02 10.26 3.36
N GLU A 56 3.80 11.49 3.83
CA GLU A 56 3.69 11.80 5.26
C GLU A 56 2.55 11.01 5.93
N SER A 57 1.43 10.83 5.23
CA SER A 57 0.30 10.02 5.70
C SER A 57 0.69 8.58 5.98
N LEU A 58 1.60 7.99 5.19
CA LEU A 58 2.10 6.63 5.43
C LEU A 58 3.04 6.58 6.65
N VAL A 59 3.85 7.62 6.86
CA VAL A 59 4.71 7.72 8.05
C VAL A 59 3.86 7.77 9.33
N GLU A 60 2.79 8.58 9.30
CA GLU A 60 1.84 8.66 10.40
C GLU A 60 1.08 7.34 10.60
N MET A 61 0.59 6.73 9.53
CA MET A 61 -0.10 5.45 9.56
C MET A 61 0.76 4.34 10.18
N ALA A 62 2.03 4.25 9.76
CA ALA A 62 3.00 3.31 10.32
C ALA A 62 3.23 3.55 11.82
N SER A 63 3.34 4.81 12.24
CA SER A 63 3.53 5.18 13.65
C SER A 63 2.31 4.82 14.52
N LYS A 64 1.11 4.91 13.95
CA LYS A 64 -0.16 4.57 14.62
C LYS A 64 -0.57 3.10 14.50
N LYS A 65 0.21 2.28 13.76
CA LYS A 65 -0.18 0.90 13.39
C LYS A 65 -1.58 0.84 12.75
N ALA A 66 -1.90 1.84 11.94
CA ALA A 66 -3.18 1.95 11.27
C ALA A 66 -3.24 1.04 10.03
N SER A 67 -4.47 0.69 9.65
CA SER A 67 -4.81 -0.15 8.49
C SER A 67 -5.04 0.74 7.26
N PHE A 68 -4.76 0.21 6.07
CA PHE A 68 -5.14 0.83 4.80
C PHE A 68 -6.63 0.65 4.48
N ILE A 69 -7.27 -0.33 5.12
CA ILE A 69 -8.65 -0.75 4.86
C ILE A 69 -9.60 -0.12 5.88
N VAL A 70 -9.17 0.02 7.13
CA VAL A 70 -9.99 0.60 8.21
C VAL A 70 -9.64 2.06 8.43
N GLY A 71 -10.57 2.94 8.06
CA GLY A 71 -10.64 4.35 8.41
C GLY A 71 -12.07 4.74 8.75
#